data_AF-A0A834FE40-F1
#
_entry.id   AF-A0A834FE40-F1
#
_cell.length_a   1.000
_cell.length_b   1.000
_cell.length_c   1.000
_cell.angle_alpha   90.00
_cell.angle_beta   90.00
_cell.angle_gamma   90.00
#
_symmetry.space_group_name_H-M   'P 1'
#
loop_
_entity.id
_entity.type
_entity.pdbx_description
1 polymer ?
#
loop_
_entity_poly.entity_id
_entity_poly.type
_entity_poly.pdbx_seq_one_letter_code
_entity_poly.pdbx_strand_id
1 'polypeptide(L)' 'MDLVDTDKQKGLSVTVWETYSHLLSQAGSEVPPLEKVERFAFYERAKKSYAVVATGETALYGNLILKKGVLPAEFLE' A
#
# COMPACT_ATOMS: atom_id res chain seq x y z
N MET A 1 1.35 -0.40 -5.41
CA MET A 1 1.36 -0.76 -6.85
C MET A 1 2.57 -0.09 -7.48
N ASP A 2 3.36 -0.77 -8.31
CA ASP A 2 4.51 -0.15 -8.99
C ASP A 2 4.06 0.70 -10.19
N LEU A 3 4.92 1.64 -10.58
CA LEU A 3 4.73 2.45 -11.78
C LEU A 3 4.79 1.56 -13.03
N VAL A 4 3.91 1.83 -13.99
CA VAL A 4 4.04 1.23 -15.33
C VAL A 4 5.18 1.90 -16.10
N ASP A 5 5.72 1.20 -17.10
CA ASP A 5 6.92 1.66 -17.83
C ASP A 5 6.76 3.04 -18.46
N THR A 6 5.57 3.35 -19.00
CA THR A 6 5.26 4.65 -19.56
C THR A 6 5.36 5.78 -18.52
N ASP A 7 4.95 5.54 -17.28
CA ASP A 7 4.99 6.55 -16.22
C ASP A 7 6.38 6.66 -15.60
N LYS A 8 7.15 5.55 -15.58
CA LYS A 8 8.58 5.57 -15.24
C LYS A 8 9.36 6.43 -16.23
N GLN A 9 9.13 6.26 -17.53
CA GLN A 9 9.79 7.04 -18.59
C GLN A 9 9.45 8.54 -18.52
N LYS A 10 8.23 8.87 -18.09
CA LYS A 10 7.80 10.26 -17.85
C LYS A 10 8.39 10.87 -16.57
N GLY A 11 9.09 10.09 -15.75
CA GLY A 11 9.59 10.55 -14.46
C GLY A 11 8.48 10.94 -13.49
N LEU A 12 7.33 10.24 -13.54
CA LEU A 12 6.19 10.55 -12.68
C LEU A 12 6.59 10.38 -11.20
N SER A 13 6.46 11.46 -10.43
CA SER A 13 6.66 11.43 -8.98
C SER A 13 5.40 10.95 -8.26
N VAL A 14 5.57 10.02 -7.31
CA VAL A 14 4.48 9.45 -6.51
C VAL A 14 4.70 9.79 -5.03
N THR A 15 4.30 10.99 -4.63
CA THR A 15 4.54 11.54 -3.29
C THR A 15 3.73 10.85 -2.19
N VAL A 16 2.60 10.25 -2.54
CA VAL A 16 1.71 9.58 -1.58
C VAL A 16 2.38 8.39 -0.88
N TRP A 17 3.37 7.74 -1.51
CA TRP A 17 4.09 6.63 -0.89
C TRP A 17 4.92 7.04 0.32
N GLU A 18 5.50 8.24 0.32
CA GLU A 18 6.23 8.78 1.48
C GLU A 18 5.27 9.08 2.62
N THR A 19 4.08 9.61 2.30
CA THR A 19 3.03 9.87 3.28
C THR A 19 2.58 8.57 3.94
N TYR A 20 2.33 7.52 3.16
CA TYR A 20 1.98 6.21 3.69
C TYR A 20 3.08 5.59 4.54
N SER A 21 4.33 5.69 4.09
CA SER A 21 5.48 5.20 4.86
C SER A 21 5.61 5.89 6.22
N HIS A 22 5.41 7.21 6.26
CA HIS A 22 5.40 7.98 7.49
C HIS A 22 4.28 7.56 8.44
N LEU A 23 3.04 7.48 7.93
CA LEU A 23 1.87 7.08 8.74
C LEU A 23 2.00 5.66 9.29
N LEU A 24 2.52 4.72 8.50
CA LEU A 24 2.77 3.34 8.95
C LEU A 24 3.83 3.30 10.05
N SER A 25 4.92 4.06 9.90
CA SER A 25 5.96 4.17 10.93
C SER A 25 5.40 4.74 12.24
N GLN A 26 4.58 5.79 12.17
CA GLN A 26 3.90 6.35 13.34
C GLN A 26 2.94 5.36 14.02
N ALA A 27 2.32 4.48 13.24
CA ALA A 27 1.46 3.42 13.75
C ALA A 27 2.23 2.21 14.35
N GLY A 28 3.56 2.27 14.44
CA GLY A 28 4.39 1.20 15.02
C GLY A 28 4.67 0.05 14.06
N SER A 29 4.47 0.24 12.75
CA SER A 29 4.85 -0.77 11.75
C SER A 29 6.36 -0.76 11.56
N GLU A 30 7.05 -1.73 12.16
CA GLU A 30 8.49 -2.01 11.94
C GLU A 30 8.77 -2.74 10.60
N VAL A 31 7.74 -2.88 9.77
CA VAL A 31 7.77 -3.65 8.53
C VAL A 31 8.71 -2.99 7.51
N PRO A 32 9.41 -3.78 6.66
CA PRO A 32 10.23 -3.27 5.56
C PRO A 32 9.51 -2.29 4.63
N PRO A 33 10.26 -1.55 3.78
CA PRO A 33 9.71 -0.59 2.83
C PRO A 33 8.54 -1.16 2.03
N LEU A 34 7.56 -0.31 1.71
CA LEU A 34 6.38 -0.67 0.92
C LEU A 34 6.74 -1.53 -0.29
N GLU A 35 6.24 -2.77 -0.30
CA GLU A 35 6.42 -3.70 -1.41
C GLU A 35 5.76 -3.13 -2.67
N LYS A 36 6.54 -3.00 -3.75
CA LYS A 36 6.03 -2.59 -5.06
C LYS A 36 5.67 -3.83 -5.86
N VAL A 37 4.40 -3.94 -6.21
CA VAL A 37 3.83 -5.05 -6.99
C VAL A 37 3.40 -4.51 -8.35
N GLU A 38 3.72 -5.25 -9.42
CA GLU A 38 3.28 -4.95 -10.80
C GLU A 38 1.76 -4.69 -10.84
N ARG A 39 1.33 -3.79 -11.73
CA ARG A 39 -0.06 -3.29 -11.80
C ARG A 39 -1.11 -4.39 -11.92
N PHE A 40 -0.96 -5.33 -12.84
CA PHE A 40 -1.92 -6.43 -13.01
C PHE A 40 -1.83 -7.44 -11.86
N ALA A 41 -0.64 -7.76 -11.38
CA ALA A 41 -0.45 -8.59 -10.19
C ALA A 41 -1.12 -7.97 -8.94
N PHE A 42 -1.10 -6.65 -8.81
CA PHE A 42 -1.82 -5.94 -7.75
C PHE A 42 -3.33 -6.12 -7.87
N TYR A 43 -3.90 -6.03 -9.08
CA TYR A 43 -5.34 -6.28 -9.29
C TYR A 43 -5.73 -7.72 -8.94
N GLU A 44 -4.92 -8.71 -9.34
CA GLU A 44 -5.16 -10.11 -8.99
C GLU A 44 -5.07 -10.36 -7.48
N ARG A 45 -4.17 -9.68 -6.77
CA ARG A 45 -4.08 -9.73 -5.30
C ARG A 45 -5.26 -9.02 -4.63
N ALA A 46 -5.70 -7.88 -5.17
CA ALA A 46 -6.83 -7.11 -4.64
C ALA A 46 -8.15 -7.89 -4.75
N LYS A 47 -8.38 -8.64 -5.84
CA LYS A 47 -9.56 -9.51 -6.00
C LYS A 47 -9.65 -10.60 -4.92
N LYS A 48 -8.51 -11.01 -4.34
CA LYS A 48 -8.43 -12.01 -3.27
C LYS A 48 -8.43 -11.40 -1.87
N SER A 49 -8.52 -10.07 -1.76
CA SER A 49 -8.58 -9.40 -0.46
C SER A 49 -9.91 -9.66 0.23
N TYR A 50 -9.91 -9.57 1.56
CA TYR A 50 -11.13 -9.74 2.35
C TYR A 50 -12.15 -8.62 2.08
N ALA A 51 -11.67 -7.39 1.90
CA ALA A 51 -12.51 -6.24 1.62
C ALA A 51 -11.71 -5.18 0.82
N VAL A 52 -12.43 -4.40 0.03
CA VAL A 52 -11.92 -3.21 -0.67
C VAL A 52 -12.64 -1.99 -0.13
N VAL A 53 -11.88 -0.99 0.33
CA VAL A 53 -12.42 0.30 0.77
C VAL A 53 -12.25 1.28 -0.37
N ALA A 54 -13.36 1.70 -0.98
CA ALA A 54 -13.37 2.74 -2.00
C ALA A 54 -13.28 4.12 -1.32
N THR A 55 -12.13 4.77 -1.43
CA THR A 55 -11.88 6.11 -0.87
C THR A 55 -12.07 7.20 -1.93
N GLY A 56 -12.07 8.46 -1.49
CA GLY A 56 -12.02 9.64 -2.38
C GLY A 56 -10.61 10.10 -2.72
N GLU A 57 -9.59 9.25 -2.54
CA GLU A 57 -8.20 9.60 -2.84
C GLU A 57 -8.01 9.85 -4.34
N THR A 58 -7.32 10.93 -4.69
CA THR A 58 -7.08 11.36 -6.08
C THR A 58 -5.64 11.16 -6.53
N ALA A 59 -4.72 10.90 -5.60
CA ALA A 59 -3.33 10.62 -5.90
C ALA A 59 -3.16 9.35 -6.76
N LEU A 60 -2.44 9.48 -7.87
CA LEU A 60 -2.08 8.34 -8.71
C LEU A 60 -1.21 7.36 -7.91
N TYR A 61 -1.42 6.06 -8.16
CA TYR A 61 -0.72 4.98 -7.46
C TYR A 61 -0.92 4.98 -5.93
N GLY A 62 -1.99 5.64 -5.43
CA GLY A 62 -2.37 5.66 -4.02
C GLY A 62 -2.99 4.36 -3.50
N ASN A 63 -3.13 3.32 -4.32
CA ASN A 63 -3.67 2.03 -3.90
C ASN A 63 -2.66 1.24 -3.04
N LEU A 64 -3.11 0.76 -1.88
CA LEU A 64 -2.34 -0.04 -0.92
C LEU A 64 -3.13 -1.30 -0.53
N ILE A 65 -2.42 -2.41 -0.28
CA ILE A 65 -2.99 -3.61 0.33
C ILE A 65 -2.37 -3.78 1.71
N LEU A 66 -3.21 -3.85 2.73
CA LEU A 66 -2.79 -4.14 4.10
C LEU A 66 -3.01 -5.61 4.41
N LYS A 67 -2.01 -6.25 5.03
CA LYS A 67 -2.11 -7.61 5.54
C LYS A 67 -2.18 -7.55 7.06
N LYS A 68 -3.32 -7.94 7.63
CA LYS A 68 -3.49 -8.00 9.09
C LYS A 68 -2.50 -9.02 9.68
N GLY A 69 -1.73 -8.57 10.68
CA GLY A 69 -0.84 -9.42 11.47
C GLY A 69 -1.56 -10.14 12.61
N VAL A 70 -0.79 -10.87 13.41
CA VAL A 70 -1.27 -11.47 14.67
C VAL A 70 -1.35 -10.36 15.73
N LEU A 71 -2.40 -10.37 16.54
CA LEU A 71 -2.48 -9.56 17.74
C LEU A 71 -1.89 -10.37 18.91
N PRO A 72 -0.84 -9.88 19.59
CA PRO A 72 -0.33 -10.51 20.79
C PRO A 72 -1.39 -10.59 21.90
N ALA A 73 -1.28 -11.58 22.78
CA ALA A 73 -2.29 -11.88 23.79
C ALA A 73 -2.46 -10.73 24.80
N GLU A 74 -1.37 -10.01 25.08
CA GLU A 74 -1.32 -8.83 25.94
C GLU A 74 -2.18 -7.64 25.46
N PHE A 75 -2.68 -7.66 24.22
CA PHE A 75 -3.59 -6.64 23.68
C PHE A 75 -5.07 -7.07 23.70
N LEU A 76 -5.40 -8.23 24.26
CA LEU A 76 -6.76 -8.78 24.30
C LEU A 76 -7.43 -8.67 25.69
N GLU A 77 -6.70 -8.19 26.69
CA GLU A 77 -7.20 -7.88 28.05
C GLU A 77 -7.73 -6.44 28.14
#